data_AF-V4W639-F1
#
_entry.id   AF-V4W639-F1
#
_cell.length_a   1.000
_cell.length_b   1.000
_cell.length_c   1.000
_cell.angle_alpha   90.00
_cell.angle_beta   90.00
_cell.angle_gamma   90.00
#
_symmetry.space_group_name_H-M   'P 1'
#
loop_
_entity.id
_entity.type
_entity.pdbx_description
1 polymer ?
#
loop_
_entity_poly.entity_id
_entity_poly.type
_entity_poly.pdbx_seq_one_letter_code
_entity_poly.pdbx_strand_id
1 'polypeptide(L)'
;MALEASIDRRNHAQSATTNGAVVLPPASYRLRLNPSSEHKPDSYDDLHQLEFTPLLFSSLERYLPPTMLSMSRDVKFQYMRDILMKYSRDGERTRVQRHKEYRQRIISNYQPLHRELFTMHAPSVLVPAFVKAVRDNTEASFRSIMAEPIPGIYTFEMLQPRFCEMLLSEVENFERWVHDTRFRIMRPNTMNKFGAVLDDFGLEAMLDKLMNDFIRPISKVFFPEVGGSTLDSHHGFVVEYGMDRDVELGFHVDDSEVTLNVCLGREFSGGELFFRGVRCDKHVNTETQSEVC
;
A
#
# COMPACT_ATOMS: atom_id res chain seq x y z
N MET A 1 68.33 -29.70 13.04
CA MET A 1 69.26 -30.25 12.03
C MET A 1 68.49 -30.39 10.74
N ALA A 2 69.02 -29.76 9.70
CA ALA A 2 68.48 -29.72 8.35
C ALA A 2 68.49 -31.11 7.68
N LEU A 3 67.62 -31.31 6.69
CA LEU A 3 68.07 -31.49 5.31
C LEU A 3 66.91 -31.27 4.33
N GLU A 4 67.17 -30.44 3.33
CA GLU A 4 66.39 -30.25 2.12
C GLU A 4 66.41 -31.49 1.23
N ALA A 5 65.38 -31.66 0.38
CA ALA A 5 65.58 -32.12 -0.99
C ALA A 5 64.39 -31.67 -1.86
N SER A 6 64.68 -30.71 -2.73
CA SER A 6 63.85 -30.25 -3.84
C SER A 6 63.90 -31.26 -5.00
N ILE A 7 62.76 -31.58 -5.61
CA ILE A 7 62.71 -32.12 -6.97
C ILE A 7 61.60 -31.39 -7.73
N ASP A 8 62.06 -30.49 -8.59
CA ASP A 8 61.33 -29.86 -9.66
C ASP A 8 61.14 -30.85 -10.83
N ARG A 9 59.94 -30.91 -11.44
CA ARG A 9 59.76 -31.17 -12.88
C ARG A 9 58.30 -31.10 -13.35
N ARG A 10 58.09 -30.06 -14.17
CA ARG A 10 57.36 -30.04 -15.46
C ARG A 10 55.84 -29.88 -15.46
N ASN A 11 55.48 -28.65 -15.82
CA ASN A 11 54.33 -28.23 -16.62
C ASN A 11 53.83 -29.31 -17.60
N HIS A 12 52.56 -29.68 -17.43
CA HIS A 12 51.67 -29.91 -18.58
C HIS A 12 50.39 -29.10 -18.39
N ALA A 13 50.25 -28.09 -19.25
CA ALA A 13 49.00 -27.41 -19.50
C ALA A 13 48.05 -28.40 -20.20
N GLN A 14 46.86 -28.59 -19.64
CA GLN A 14 45.71 -29.11 -20.37
C GLN A 14 44.61 -28.06 -20.30
N SER A 15 44.24 -27.54 -21.48
CA SER A 15 43.18 -26.58 -21.66
C SER A 15 41.83 -27.24 -21.40
N ALA A 16 41.17 -26.85 -20.32
CA ALA A 16 39.75 -27.07 -20.13
C ALA A 16 39.04 -25.73 -20.30
N THR A 17 38.22 -25.66 -21.35
CA THR A 17 37.31 -24.57 -21.69
C THR A 17 36.38 -24.22 -20.54
N THR A 18 36.61 -23.08 -19.91
CA THR A 18 35.72 -22.48 -18.90
C THR A 18 34.62 -21.68 -19.57
N ASN A 19 33.38 -22.18 -19.49
CA ASN A 19 32.19 -21.34 -19.60
C ASN A 19 32.20 -20.36 -18.41
N GLY A 20 32.44 -19.09 -18.71
CA GLY A 20 32.54 -18.02 -17.71
C GLY A 20 31.21 -17.71 -17.05
N ALA A 21 30.87 -18.44 -15.99
CA ALA A 21 30.07 -17.87 -14.92
C ALA A 21 30.99 -16.91 -14.14
N VAL A 22 30.77 -15.61 -14.30
CA VAL A 22 31.45 -14.58 -13.51
C VAL A 22 30.95 -14.73 -12.07
N VAL A 23 31.71 -15.45 -11.25
CA VAL A 23 31.54 -15.42 -9.79
C VAL A 23 32.10 -14.09 -9.33
N LEU A 24 31.22 -13.12 -9.09
CA LEU A 24 31.58 -11.87 -8.44
C LEU A 24 32.19 -12.20 -7.06
N PRO A 25 33.30 -11.55 -6.65
CA PRO A 25 33.82 -11.65 -5.29
C PRO A 25 32.72 -11.22 -4.31
N PRO A 26 32.82 -11.52 -3.00
CA PRO A 26 31.84 -11.05 -2.02
C PRO A 26 31.91 -9.52 -1.95
N ALA A 27 31.14 -8.88 -2.84
CA ALA A 27 31.07 -7.45 -2.95
C ALA A 27 30.51 -6.98 -1.62
N SER A 28 31.17 -5.99 -1.02
CA SER A 28 30.49 -5.19 -0.03
C SER A 28 29.29 -4.57 -0.73
N TYR A 29 28.11 -5.20 -0.57
CA TYR A 29 26.84 -4.73 -1.09
C TYR A 29 26.60 -3.32 -0.55
N ARG A 30 27.04 -2.33 -1.32
CA ARG A 30 27.10 -0.92 -0.93
C ARG A 30 26.43 -0.10 -2.01
N LEU A 31 25.57 0.78 -1.54
CA LEU A 31 25.00 1.87 -2.31
C LEU A 31 25.91 3.08 -2.16
N ARG A 32 25.90 3.93 -3.17
CA ARG A 32 26.48 5.27 -3.11
C ARG A 32 25.61 6.12 -2.19
N LEU A 33 26.22 7.12 -1.56
CA LEU A 33 25.48 8.10 -0.75
C LEU A 33 24.59 9.00 -1.63
N ASN A 34 25.09 9.38 -2.81
CA ASN A 34 24.41 10.28 -3.73
C ASN A 34 23.99 9.53 -5.01
N PRO A 35 22.79 9.82 -5.56
CA PRO A 35 22.32 9.20 -6.78
C PRO A 35 23.14 9.65 -7.99
N SER A 36 23.18 8.81 -9.03
CA SER A 36 23.74 9.16 -10.32
C SER A 36 22.74 9.98 -11.14
N SER A 37 22.97 11.29 -11.24
CA SER A 37 22.06 12.23 -11.92
C SER A 37 21.86 11.94 -13.41
N GLU A 38 22.90 11.44 -14.07
CA GLU A 38 22.90 11.14 -15.52
C GLU A 38 22.36 9.74 -15.85
N HIS A 39 22.13 8.90 -14.84
CA HIS A 39 21.71 7.51 -15.06
C HIS A 39 20.19 7.41 -15.18
N LYS A 40 19.71 6.86 -16.30
CA LYS A 40 18.31 6.48 -16.45
C LYS A 40 18.12 5.05 -15.94
N PRO A 41 17.38 4.83 -14.85
CA PRO A 41 17.14 3.48 -14.33
C PRO A 41 16.28 2.66 -15.29
N ASP A 42 16.42 1.33 -15.22
CA ASP A 42 15.56 0.41 -15.93
C ASP A 42 14.14 0.38 -15.33
N SER A 43 13.15 -0.03 -16.14
CA SER A 43 11.83 -0.43 -15.62
C SER A 43 11.88 -1.89 -15.19
N TYR A 44 11.23 -2.15 -14.06
CA TYR A 44 11.09 -3.46 -13.42
C TYR A 44 9.62 -3.88 -13.30
N ASP A 45 8.71 -3.16 -14.00
CA ASP A 45 7.26 -3.35 -13.87
C ASP A 45 6.80 -4.70 -14.46
N ASP A 46 7.61 -5.29 -15.35
CA ASP A 46 7.39 -6.60 -15.96
C ASP A 46 7.72 -7.78 -15.04
N LEU A 47 8.39 -7.54 -13.91
CA LEU A 47 8.74 -8.61 -12.98
C LEU A 47 7.53 -8.94 -12.08
N HIS A 48 6.91 -10.08 -12.34
CA HIS A 48 5.82 -10.60 -11.51
C HIS A 48 6.34 -11.25 -10.22
N GLN A 49 5.58 -11.13 -9.13
CA GLN A 49 5.85 -11.76 -7.83
C GLN A 49 7.12 -11.27 -7.10
N LEU A 50 7.42 -9.97 -7.18
CA LEU A 50 8.49 -9.39 -6.40
C LEU A 50 8.17 -9.36 -4.89
N GLU A 51 9.20 -9.54 -4.07
CA GLU A 51 9.16 -9.31 -2.61
C GLU A 51 9.07 -7.81 -2.26
N PHE A 52 9.42 -6.95 -3.22
CA PHE A 52 9.49 -5.50 -3.09
C PHE A 52 8.90 -4.81 -4.33
N THR A 53 8.47 -3.56 -4.20
CA THR A 53 7.83 -2.83 -5.32
C THR A 53 8.81 -2.54 -6.46
N PRO A 54 8.39 -2.58 -7.74
CA PRO A 54 9.22 -2.19 -8.89
C PRO A 54 9.83 -0.79 -8.76
N LEU A 55 9.08 0.15 -8.18
CA LEU A 55 9.52 1.52 -7.93
C LEU A 55 10.73 1.58 -6.99
N LEU A 56 10.81 0.67 -6.02
CA LEU A 56 11.96 0.60 -5.12
C LEU A 56 13.22 0.24 -5.90
N PHE A 57 13.14 -0.71 -6.83
CA PHE A 57 14.28 -1.11 -7.68
C PHE A 57 14.73 0.03 -8.61
N SER A 58 13.80 0.67 -9.32
CA SER A 58 14.16 1.79 -10.21
C SER A 58 14.73 2.99 -9.45
N SER A 59 14.26 3.23 -8.22
CA SER A 59 14.81 4.26 -7.33
C SER A 59 16.20 3.90 -6.80
N LEU A 60 16.36 2.65 -6.34
CA LEU A 60 17.61 2.14 -5.77
C LEU A 60 18.72 2.03 -6.82
N GLU A 61 18.36 1.76 -8.07
CA GLU A 61 19.31 1.60 -9.17
C GLU A 61 20.21 2.83 -9.32
N ARG A 62 19.67 4.04 -9.13
CA ARG A 62 20.44 5.29 -9.23
C ARG A 62 21.57 5.39 -8.19
N TYR A 63 21.49 4.61 -7.12
CA TYR A 63 22.48 4.58 -6.05
C TYR A 63 23.48 3.44 -6.22
N LEU A 64 23.40 2.64 -7.28
CA LEU A 64 24.38 1.60 -7.54
C LEU A 64 25.77 2.18 -7.85
N PRO A 65 26.86 1.47 -7.50
CA PRO A 65 28.21 1.89 -7.87
C PRO A 65 28.39 1.89 -9.41
N PRO A 66 29.29 2.72 -9.97
CA PRO A 66 29.46 2.82 -11.43
C PRO A 66 29.76 1.50 -12.13
N THR A 67 30.49 0.60 -11.46
CA THR A 67 30.79 -0.76 -11.94
C THR A 67 29.54 -1.63 -12.09
N MET A 68 28.48 -1.31 -11.36
CA MET A 68 27.23 -2.05 -11.36
C MET A 68 26.19 -1.41 -12.27
N LEU A 69 26.21 -0.07 -12.42
CA LEU A 69 25.33 0.65 -13.36
C LEU A 69 25.54 0.23 -14.82
N SER A 70 26.77 -0.17 -15.18
CA SER A 70 27.10 -0.65 -16.53
C SER A 70 26.71 -2.12 -16.78
N MET A 71 26.22 -2.83 -15.77
CA MET A 71 25.80 -4.23 -15.89
C MET A 71 24.39 -4.35 -16.45
N SER A 72 24.03 -5.57 -16.86
CA SER A 72 22.68 -5.89 -17.35
C SER A 72 21.62 -5.70 -16.27
N ARG A 73 20.37 -5.46 -16.71
CA ARG A 73 19.20 -5.30 -15.84
C ARG A 73 19.08 -6.42 -14.80
N ASP A 74 19.25 -7.67 -15.22
CA ASP A 74 19.09 -8.83 -14.34
C ASP A 74 20.17 -8.89 -13.25
N VAL A 75 21.40 -8.49 -13.59
CA VAL A 75 22.52 -8.45 -12.64
C VAL A 75 22.31 -7.30 -11.65
N LYS A 76 21.86 -6.12 -12.12
CA LYS A 76 21.46 -4.99 -11.25
C LYS A 76 20.32 -5.39 -10.31
N PHE A 77 19.30 -6.06 -10.83
CA PHE A 77 18.16 -6.56 -10.07
C PHE A 77 18.60 -7.50 -8.94
N GLN A 78 19.42 -8.51 -9.23
CA GLN A 78 19.89 -9.45 -8.21
C GLN A 78 20.71 -8.75 -7.12
N TYR A 79 21.59 -7.83 -7.49
CA TYR A 79 22.39 -7.07 -6.53
C TYR A 79 21.53 -6.19 -5.61
N MET A 80 20.53 -5.50 -6.18
CA MET A 80 19.57 -4.72 -5.42
C MET A 80 18.71 -5.60 -4.50
N ARG A 81 18.26 -6.75 -5.00
CA ARG A 81 17.49 -7.72 -4.21
C ARG A 81 18.30 -8.22 -3.01
N ASP A 82 19.55 -8.59 -3.22
CA ASP A 82 20.44 -9.07 -2.15
C ASP A 82 20.64 -8.01 -1.05
N ILE A 83 20.79 -6.72 -1.45
CA ILE A 83 20.82 -5.60 -0.51
C ILE A 83 19.53 -5.55 0.29
N LEU A 84 18.38 -5.48 -0.38
CA LEU A 84 17.08 -5.32 0.26
C LEU A 84 16.77 -6.48 1.21
N MET A 85 17.11 -7.71 0.82
CA MET A 85 16.93 -8.91 1.64
C MET A 85 17.77 -8.89 2.92
N LYS A 86 18.94 -8.27 2.90
CA LYS A 86 19.79 -8.12 4.10
C LYS A 86 19.20 -7.17 5.14
N TYR A 87 18.45 -6.15 4.71
CA TYR A 87 17.84 -5.15 5.60
C TYR A 87 16.37 -5.43 5.92
N SER A 88 15.71 -6.26 5.11
CA SER A 88 14.39 -6.78 5.41
C SER A 88 14.49 -7.78 6.56
N ARG A 89 13.82 -7.50 7.69
CA ARG A 89 13.81 -8.40 8.85
C ARG A 89 12.99 -9.65 8.53
N ASP A 90 13.48 -10.83 8.92
CA ASP A 90 12.80 -12.12 8.67
C ASP A 90 11.34 -12.14 9.14
N GLY A 91 11.06 -11.48 10.28
CA GLY A 91 9.70 -11.36 10.81
C GLY A 91 8.76 -10.58 9.89
N GLU A 92 9.25 -9.53 9.24
CA GLU A 92 8.44 -8.71 8.33
C GLU A 92 8.12 -9.49 7.04
N ARG A 93 9.11 -10.17 6.46
CA ARG A 93 8.88 -11.05 5.29
C ARG A 93 7.87 -12.14 5.60
N THR A 94 8.00 -12.76 6.77
CA THR A 94 7.07 -13.79 7.23
C THR A 94 5.66 -13.23 7.39
N ARG A 95 5.52 -11.99 7.90
CA ARG A 95 4.22 -11.31 8.05
C ARG A 95 3.56 -11.06 6.70
N VAL A 96 4.29 -10.47 5.75
CA VAL A 96 3.79 -10.19 4.39
C VAL A 96 3.38 -11.48 3.68
N GLN A 97 4.20 -12.52 3.73
CA GLN A 97 3.90 -13.80 3.10
C GLN A 97 2.66 -14.46 3.71
N ARG A 98 2.53 -14.48 5.04
CA ARG A 98 1.33 -14.99 5.73
C ARG A 98 0.08 -14.21 5.38
N HIS A 99 0.19 -12.88 5.28
CA HIS A 99 -0.93 -12.03 4.88
C HIS A 99 -1.38 -12.37 3.45
N LYS A 100 -0.44 -12.53 2.51
CA LYS A 100 -0.74 -12.94 1.13
C LYS A 100 -1.42 -14.32 1.07
N GLU A 101 -0.91 -15.30 1.81
CA GLU A 101 -1.53 -16.64 1.90
C GLU A 101 -2.94 -16.59 2.49
N TYR A 102 -3.13 -15.77 3.53
CA TYR A 102 -4.43 -15.53 4.13
C TYR A 102 -5.43 -14.94 3.13
N ARG A 103 -5.07 -13.88 2.39
CA ARG A 103 -5.92 -13.26 1.36
C ARG A 103 -6.23 -14.26 0.24
N GLN A 104 -5.23 -15.02 -0.22
CA GLN A 104 -5.44 -16.04 -1.25
C GLN A 104 -6.42 -17.13 -0.81
N ARG A 105 -6.40 -17.52 0.46
CA ARG A 105 -7.37 -18.48 1.01
C ARG A 105 -8.78 -17.91 1.00
N ILE A 106 -8.97 -16.63 1.33
CA ILE A 106 -10.28 -15.99 1.23
C ILE A 106 -10.75 -15.97 -0.23
N ILE A 107 -9.94 -15.42 -1.13
CA ILE A 107 -10.27 -15.28 -2.57
C ILE A 107 -10.63 -16.63 -3.21
N SER A 108 -9.98 -17.73 -2.78
CA SER A 108 -10.23 -19.05 -3.35
C SER A 108 -11.48 -19.75 -2.80
N ASN A 109 -12.04 -19.30 -1.67
CA ASN A 109 -13.14 -19.99 -0.97
C ASN A 109 -14.41 -19.13 -0.84
N TYR A 110 -14.28 -17.81 -0.87
CA TYR A 110 -15.41 -16.88 -0.83
C TYR A 110 -16.00 -16.70 -2.24
N GLN A 111 -17.32 -16.66 -2.33
CA GLN A 111 -18.03 -16.37 -3.58
C GLN A 111 -18.66 -14.98 -3.50
N PRO A 112 -18.17 -14.01 -4.30
CA PRO A 112 -18.72 -12.67 -4.29
C PRO A 112 -20.18 -12.63 -4.78
N LEU A 113 -20.99 -11.79 -4.12
CA LEU A 113 -22.39 -11.55 -4.50
C LEU A 113 -22.50 -10.58 -5.68
N HIS A 114 -21.67 -9.54 -5.69
CA HIS A 114 -21.66 -8.45 -6.66
C HIS A 114 -20.28 -8.33 -7.32
N ARG A 115 -20.04 -9.16 -8.35
CA ARG A 115 -18.76 -9.16 -9.09
C ARG A 115 -18.39 -7.80 -9.70
N GLU A 116 -19.38 -6.96 -9.97
CA GLU A 116 -19.17 -5.61 -10.52
C GLU A 116 -18.51 -4.64 -9.52
N LEU A 117 -18.52 -4.92 -8.21
CA LEU A 117 -17.80 -4.12 -7.19
C LEU A 117 -16.28 -4.23 -7.32
N PHE A 118 -15.78 -5.31 -7.91
CA PHE A 118 -14.35 -5.64 -7.95
C PHE A 118 -13.61 -4.93 -9.09
N THR A 119 -14.33 -4.16 -9.90
CA THR A 119 -13.77 -3.39 -11.01
C THR A 119 -14.25 -1.95 -10.91
N MET A 120 -13.32 -1.00 -10.96
CA MET A 120 -13.68 0.41 -10.97
C MET A 120 -14.32 0.81 -12.32
N HIS A 121 -15.64 1.00 -12.30
CA HIS A 121 -16.41 1.57 -13.40
C HIS A 121 -17.07 2.88 -12.94
N ALA A 122 -16.39 4.00 -13.20
CA ALA A 122 -16.76 5.31 -12.64
C ALA A 122 -18.25 5.67 -12.78
N PRO A 123 -18.95 5.45 -13.92
CA PRO A 123 -20.36 5.80 -14.04
C PRO A 123 -21.34 4.96 -13.20
N SER A 124 -20.92 3.83 -12.63
CA SER A 124 -21.74 3.03 -11.69
C SER A 124 -21.31 3.18 -10.25
N VAL A 125 -20.09 3.67 -10.00
CA VAL A 125 -19.52 3.86 -8.66
C VAL A 125 -19.73 5.29 -8.17
N LEU A 126 -19.52 6.27 -9.05
CA LEU A 126 -19.40 7.69 -8.69
C LEU A 126 -20.55 8.52 -9.23
N VAL A 127 -20.91 9.58 -8.50
CA VAL A 127 -21.93 10.53 -8.95
C VAL A 127 -21.39 11.40 -10.12
N PRO A 128 -22.23 11.78 -11.10
CA PRO A 128 -21.76 12.50 -12.29
C PRO A 128 -21.05 13.83 -12.00
N ALA A 129 -21.51 14.57 -10.97
CA ALA A 129 -20.90 15.83 -10.56
C ALA A 129 -19.45 15.64 -10.09
N PHE A 130 -19.20 14.57 -9.32
CA PHE A 130 -17.87 14.21 -8.83
C PHE A 130 -16.93 13.82 -9.98
N VAL A 131 -17.38 12.94 -10.88
CA VAL A 131 -16.59 12.54 -12.07
C VAL A 131 -16.23 13.76 -12.92
N LYS A 132 -17.18 14.69 -13.10
CA LYS A 132 -16.94 15.93 -13.85
C LYS A 132 -15.85 16.77 -13.17
N ALA A 133 -15.94 16.99 -11.86
CA ALA A 133 -14.95 17.78 -11.12
C ALA A 133 -13.54 17.17 -11.20
N VAL A 134 -13.41 15.85 -11.03
CA VAL A 134 -12.13 15.14 -11.17
C VAL A 134 -11.57 15.24 -12.59
N ARG A 135 -12.42 15.13 -13.61
CA ARG A 135 -11.99 15.29 -15.01
C ARG A 135 -11.51 16.71 -15.31
N ASP A 136 -12.21 17.71 -14.80
CA ASP A 136 -11.85 19.12 -15.00
C ASP A 136 -10.57 19.47 -14.21
N ASN A 137 -10.33 18.77 -13.09
CA ASN A 137 -9.06 18.75 -12.32
C ASN A 137 -8.51 20.13 -11.93
N THR A 138 -9.40 21.01 -11.48
CA THR A 138 -9.03 22.33 -10.95
C THR A 138 -9.57 22.52 -9.54
N GLU A 139 -8.89 23.35 -8.74
CA GLU A 139 -9.38 23.72 -7.41
C GLU A 139 -10.81 24.27 -7.46
N ALA A 140 -11.12 25.13 -8.43
CA ALA A 140 -12.47 25.67 -8.62
C ALA A 140 -13.51 24.56 -8.89
N SER A 141 -13.17 23.56 -9.70
CA SER A 141 -14.07 22.43 -9.98
C SER A 141 -14.31 21.56 -8.75
N PHE A 142 -13.29 21.30 -7.94
CA PHE A 142 -13.45 20.55 -6.69
C PHE A 142 -14.25 21.33 -5.65
N ARG A 143 -13.93 22.62 -5.45
CA ARG A 143 -14.68 23.49 -4.54
C ARG A 143 -16.14 23.66 -4.93
N SER A 144 -16.50 23.45 -6.20
CA SER A 144 -17.89 23.52 -6.65
C SER A 144 -18.78 22.37 -6.14
N ILE A 145 -18.18 21.26 -5.71
CA ILE A 145 -18.89 20.06 -5.23
C ILE A 145 -18.61 19.73 -3.75
N MET A 146 -17.77 20.53 -3.08
CA MET A 146 -17.29 20.30 -1.73
C MET A 146 -17.67 21.45 -0.81
N ALA A 147 -17.97 21.13 0.44
CA ALA A 147 -17.98 22.08 1.54
C ALA A 147 -16.78 21.81 2.46
N GLU A 148 -16.25 22.87 3.08
CA GLU A 148 -15.18 22.80 4.08
C GLU A 148 -15.73 23.29 5.42
N PRO A 149 -16.45 22.44 6.19
CA PRO A 149 -17.06 22.84 7.47
C PRO A 149 -16.02 23.33 8.49
N ILE A 150 -14.81 22.77 8.47
CA ILE A 150 -13.68 23.12 9.33
C ILE A 150 -12.43 23.06 8.44
N PRO A 151 -11.43 23.97 8.62
CA PRO A 151 -10.21 23.95 7.82
C PRO A 151 -9.56 22.55 7.76
N GLY A 152 -9.31 22.08 6.53
CA GLY A 152 -8.71 20.77 6.27
C GLY A 152 -9.69 19.58 6.34
N ILE A 153 -10.99 19.82 6.54
CA ILE A 153 -12.03 18.79 6.51
C ILE A 153 -13.00 19.12 5.38
N TYR A 154 -13.10 18.23 4.39
CA TYR A 154 -13.97 18.41 3.23
C TYR A 154 -15.10 17.37 3.22
N THR A 155 -16.31 17.83 2.93
CA THR A 155 -17.50 16.99 2.77
C THR A 155 -18.07 17.13 1.37
N PHE A 156 -18.40 16.02 0.73
CA PHE A 156 -18.92 15.99 -0.64
C PHE A 156 -19.68 14.70 -0.94
N GLU A 157 -20.53 14.74 -1.97
CA GLU A 157 -21.18 13.55 -2.52
C GLU A 157 -20.25 12.88 -3.54
N MET A 158 -19.96 11.59 -3.31
CA MET A 158 -19.01 10.84 -4.14
C MET A 158 -19.64 9.59 -4.75
N LEU A 159 -20.19 8.70 -3.92
CA LEU A 159 -20.66 7.38 -4.34
C LEU A 159 -22.11 7.41 -4.80
N GLN A 160 -22.45 6.56 -5.77
CA GLN A 160 -23.83 6.30 -6.12
C GLN A 160 -24.54 5.52 -5.01
N PRO A 161 -25.81 5.86 -4.66
CA PRO A 161 -26.55 5.13 -3.63
C PRO A 161 -26.63 3.62 -3.88
N ARG A 162 -26.82 3.22 -5.16
CA ARG A 162 -26.84 1.81 -5.56
C ARG A 162 -25.51 1.10 -5.29
N PHE A 163 -24.38 1.79 -5.49
CA PHE A 163 -23.07 1.23 -5.16
C PHE A 163 -22.93 1.01 -3.66
N CYS A 164 -23.38 1.97 -2.83
CA CYS A 164 -23.37 1.81 -1.37
C CYS A 164 -24.23 0.62 -0.92
N GLU A 165 -25.43 0.44 -1.48
CA GLU A 165 -26.31 -0.71 -1.19
C GLU A 165 -25.64 -2.04 -1.53
N MET A 166 -25.01 -2.13 -2.70
CA MET A 166 -24.30 -3.34 -3.13
C MET A 166 -23.06 -3.61 -2.29
N LEU A 167 -22.31 -2.59 -1.90
CA LEU A 167 -21.14 -2.74 -1.03
C LEU A 167 -21.56 -3.27 0.35
N LEU A 168 -22.64 -2.74 0.92
CA LEU A 168 -23.20 -3.24 2.18
C LEU A 168 -23.64 -4.70 2.08
N SER A 169 -24.43 -5.06 1.05
CA SER A 169 -24.88 -6.45 0.87
C SER A 169 -23.72 -7.43 0.62
N GLU A 170 -22.65 -6.98 -0.04
CA GLU A 170 -21.42 -7.76 -0.22
C GLU A 170 -20.69 -7.99 1.11
N VAL A 171 -20.53 -6.94 1.94
CA VAL A 171 -19.90 -7.05 3.28
C VAL A 171 -20.71 -7.98 4.18
N GLU A 172 -22.04 -7.85 4.18
CA GLU A 172 -22.92 -8.75 4.93
C GLU A 172 -22.80 -10.21 4.44
N ASN A 173 -22.69 -10.41 3.11
CA ASN A 173 -22.49 -11.73 2.53
C ASN A 173 -21.15 -12.34 2.96
N PHE A 174 -20.10 -11.52 2.98
CA PHE A 174 -18.78 -11.92 3.46
C PHE A 174 -18.82 -12.33 4.93
N GLU A 175 -19.42 -11.51 5.82
CA GLU A 175 -19.55 -11.83 7.24
C GLU A 175 -20.38 -13.11 7.47
N ARG A 176 -21.47 -13.33 6.73
CA ARG A 176 -22.24 -14.59 6.77
C ARG A 176 -21.36 -15.79 6.39
N TRP A 177 -20.59 -15.68 5.30
CA TRP A 177 -19.67 -16.75 4.88
C TRP A 177 -18.60 -17.02 5.96
N VAL A 178 -18.02 -15.98 6.56
CA VAL A 178 -17.05 -16.10 7.66
C VAL A 178 -17.66 -16.86 8.85
N HIS A 179 -18.89 -16.52 9.24
CA HIS A 179 -19.62 -17.18 10.31
C HIS A 179 -19.89 -18.65 10.00
N ASP A 180 -20.46 -18.94 8.83
CA ASP A 180 -20.91 -20.29 8.46
C ASP A 180 -19.73 -21.26 8.27
N THR A 181 -18.63 -20.76 7.73
CA THR A 181 -17.40 -21.54 7.54
C THR A 181 -16.50 -21.54 8.77
N ARG A 182 -16.80 -20.73 9.78
CA ARG A 182 -15.94 -20.45 10.95
C ARG A 182 -14.54 -20.01 10.55
N PHE A 183 -14.43 -19.28 9.43
CA PHE A 183 -13.17 -18.75 8.97
C PHE A 183 -12.68 -17.68 9.95
N ARG A 184 -11.37 -17.59 10.19
CA ARG A 184 -10.80 -16.53 11.03
C ARG A 184 -10.30 -15.41 10.12
N ILE A 185 -10.88 -14.22 10.27
CA ILE A 185 -10.48 -13.02 9.53
C ILE A 185 -9.73 -12.03 10.42
N MET A 186 -8.94 -11.17 9.78
CA MET A 186 -8.43 -9.96 10.40
C MET A 186 -9.55 -8.93 10.50
N ARG A 187 -9.60 -8.20 11.62
CA ARG A 187 -10.58 -7.14 11.84
C ARG A 187 -10.05 -5.80 11.31
N PRO A 188 -10.94 -4.85 10.99
CA PRO A 188 -10.59 -3.60 10.31
C PRO A 188 -9.42 -2.83 10.94
N ASN A 189 -9.43 -2.74 12.27
CA ASN A 189 -8.34 -2.16 13.05
C ASN A 189 -8.34 -2.76 14.48
N THR A 190 -7.45 -2.26 15.34
CA THR A 190 -7.30 -2.73 16.74
C THR A 190 -8.41 -2.27 17.68
N MET A 191 -9.26 -1.33 17.24
CA MET A 191 -10.30 -0.70 18.04
C MET A 191 -11.72 -1.16 17.66
N ASN A 192 -11.90 -1.75 16.47
CA ASN A 192 -13.17 -2.27 15.98
C ASN A 192 -13.19 -3.80 15.97
N LYS A 193 -14.26 -4.37 16.53
CA LYS A 193 -14.50 -5.81 16.56
C LYS A 193 -15.33 -6.29 15.38
N PHE A 194 -16.10 -5.39 14.76
CA PHE A 194 -17.04 -5.71 13.69
C PHE A 194 -16.73 -4.96 12.39
N GLY A 195 -17.04 -5.62 11.27
CA GLY A 195 -16.70 -5.15 9.94
C GLY A 195 -15.57 -5.95 9.29
N ALA A 196 -15.22 -5.55 8.07
CA ALA A 196 -14.36 -6.30 7.16
C ALA A 196 -13.35 -5.40 6.45
N VAL A 197 -12.14 -5.93 6.25
CA VAL A 197 -11.12 -5.33 5.38
C VAL A 197 -11.46 -5.69 3.93
N LEU A 198 -11.67 -4.68 3.08
CA LEU A 198 -12.16 -4.85 1.71
C LEU A 198 -11.13 -5.54 0.81
N ASP A 199 -9.85 -5.28 1.06
CA ASP A 199 -8.74 -5.86 0.31
C ASP A 199 -8.63 -7.38 0.52
N ASP A 200 -9.06 -7.87 1.69
CA ASP A 200 -8.96 -9.28 2.06
C ASP A 200 -9.79 -10.19 1.17
N PHE A 201 -10.94 -9.69 0.71
CA PHE A 201 -11.86 -10.45 -0.12
C PHE A 201 -11.94 -9.97 -1.58
N GLY A 202 -11.07 -9.03 -1.99
CA GLY A 202 -10.71 -8.81 -3.39
C GLY A 202 -10.92 -7.40 -3.95
N LEU A 203 -11.29 -6.39 -3.14
CA LEU A 203 -11.56 -5.04 -3.65
C LEU A 203 -10.31 -4.18 -3.88
N GLU A 204 -9.11 -4.68 -3.55
CA GLU A 204 -7.84 -3.96 -3.68
C GLU A 204 -7.68 -3.27 -5.04
N ALA A 205 -7.85 -3.99 -6.15
CA ALA A 205 -7.69 -3.40 -7.48
C ALA A 205 -8.72 -2.30 -7.81
N MET A 206 -9.91 -2.35 -7.21
CA MET A 206 -10.91 -1.28 -7.36
C MET A 206 -10.52 -0.06 -6.53
N LEU A 207 -10.09 -0.28 -5.28
CA LEU A 207 -9.66 0.78 -4.36
C LEU A 207 -8.36 1.46 -4.83
N ASP A 208 -7.43 0.71 -5.42
CA ASP A 208 -6.24 1.24 -6.09
C ASP A 208 -6.63 2.27 -7.15
N LYS A 209 -7.61 1.94 -8.01
CA LYS A 209 -8.09 2.86 -9.05
C LYS A 209 -8.84 4.03 -8.45
N LEU A 210 -9.68 3.81 -7.43
CA LEU A 210 -10.38 4.89 -6.74
C LEU A 210 -9.38 5.90 -6.15
N MET A 211 -8.36 5.42 -5.44
CA MET A 211 -7.31 6.23 -4.86
C MET A 211 -6.53 6.98 -5.93
N ASN A 212 -6.02 6.27 -6.94
CA ASN A 212 -5.12 6.86 -7.94
C ASN A 212 -5.83 7.85 -8.87
N ASP A 213 -7.00 7.48 -9.37
CA ASP A 213 -7.66 8.25 -10.44
C ASP A 213 -8.58 9.35 -9.89
N PHE A 214 -9.05 9.23 -8.63
CA PHE A 214 -10.07 10.14 -8.10
C PHE A 214 -9.68 10.84 -6.79
N ILE A 215 -9.09 10.13 -5.83
CA ILE A 215 -8.74 10.73 -4.53
C ILE A 215 -7.42 11.51 -4.61
N ARG A 216 -6.37 10.94 -5.21
CA ARG A 216 -5.06 11.58 -5.33
C ARG A 216 -5.11 12.94 -6.04
N PRO A 217 -5.90 13.16 -7.12
CA PRO A 217 -6.06 14.49 -7.71
C PRO A 217 -6.60 15.54 -6.73
N ILE A 218 -7.57 15.16 -5.89
CA ILE A 218 -8.15 16.03 -4.86
C ILE A 218 -7.10 16.30 -3.78
N SER A 219 -6.45 15.24 -3.27
CA SER A 219 -5.44 15.35 -2.22
C SER A 219 -4.24 16.19 -2.62
N LYS A 220 -3.83 16.13 -3.90
CA LYS A 220 -2.78 17.01 -4.44
C LYS A 220 -3.11 18.50 -4.31
N VAL A 221 -4.39 18.88 -4.39
CA VAL A 221 -4.83 20.27 -4.34
C VAL A 221 -5.00 20.74 -2.90
N PHE A 222 -5.66 19.95 -2.07
CA PHE A 222 -6.05 20.40 -0.72
C PHE A 222 -5.09 19.98 0.39
N PHE A 223 -4.23 18.99 0.15
CA PHE A 223 -3.30 18.45 1.15
C PHE A 223 -1.84 18.40 0.64
N PRO A 224 -1.31 19.45 0.00
CA PRO A 224 0.07 19.44 -0.51
C PRO A 224 1.12 19.29 0.60
N GLU A 225 0.84 19.79 1.81
CA GLU A 225 1.75 19.81 2.96
C GLU A 225 1.96 18.44 3.62
N VAL A 226 0.99 17.52 3.47
CA VAL A 226 1.08 16.14 3.99
C VAL A 226 1.32 15.11 2.88
N GLY A 227 1.76 15.53 1.69
CA GLY A 227 2.10 14.58 0.62
C GLY A 227 0.88 14.03 -0.13
N GLY A 228 -0.21 14.78 -0.24
CA GLY A 228 -1.41 14.35 -0.97
C GLY A 228 -1.18 13.99 -2.45
N SER A 229 -0.05 14.39 -3.05
CA SER A 229 0.35 13.99 -4.41
C SER A 229 1.09 12.64 -4.49
N THR A 230 1.56 12.11 -3.36
CA THR A 230 2.44 10.94 -3.27
C THR A 230 1.82 9.75 -2.57
N LEU A 231 0.51 9.77 -2.28
CA LEU A 231 -0.24 8.61 -1.72
C LEU A 231 0.10 7.35 -2.52
N ASP A 232 0.52 6.25 -1.91
CA ASP A 232 1.02 5.08 -2.64
C ASP A 232 0.42 3.75 -2.17
N SER A 233 -0.40 3.80 -1.13
CA SER A 233 -1.05 2.65 -0.52
C SER A 233 -2.38 3.08 0.10
N HIS A 234 -3.26 2.09 0.33
CA HIS A 234 -4.52 2.30 1.04
C HIS A 234 -4.77 1.14 2.01
N HIS A 235 -5.62 1.41 3.00
CA HIS A 235 -6.19 0.38 3.87
C HIS A 235 -7.71 0.55 3.88
N GLY A 236 -8.39 -0.14 2.96
CA GLY A 236 -9.84 -0.02 2.78
C GLY A 236 -10.60 -0.99 3.67
N PHE A 237 -11.50 -0.48 4.50
CA PHE A 237 -12.33 -1.32 5.38
C PHE A 237 -13.70 -0.70 5.64
N VAL A 238 -14.64 -1.55 6.05
CA VAL A 238 -15.97 -1.15 6.55
C VAL A 238 -16.04 -1.48 8.03
N VAL A 239 -16.60 -0.57 8.82
CA VAL A 239 -16.89 -0.76 10.25
C VAL A 239 -18.40 -0.82 10.47
N GLU A 240 -18.81 -1.62 11.44
CA GLU A 240 -20.23 -1.78 11.82
C GLU A 240 -20.43 -1.30 13.26
N TYR A 241 -21.28 -0.29 13.44
CA TYR A 241 -21.72 0.19 14.74
C TYR A 241 -23.17 -0.22 15.02
N GLY A 242 -23.49 -0.52 16.27
CA GLY A 242 -24.82 -0.95 16.68
C GLY A 242 -24.89 -1.36 18.15
N MET A 243 -26.11 -1.47 18.68
CA MET A 243 -26.35 -1.77 20.11
C MET A 243 -25.74 -3.10 20.56
N ASP A 244 -25.71 -4.10 19.68
CA ASP A 244 -25.10 -5.42 19.90
C ASP A 244 -23.73 -5.57 19.21
N ARG A 245 -23.07 -4.44 18.93
CA ARG A 245 -21.81 -4.32 18.18
C ARG A 245 -20.87 -3.33 18.87
N ASP A 246 -19.95 -2.73 18.13
CA ASP A 246 -19.21 -1.57 18.61
C ASP A 246 -20.17 -0.37 18.71
N VAL A 247 -20.11 0.40 19.80
CA VAL A 247 -21.03 1.53 20.06
C VAL A 247 -20.35 2.90 19.96
N GLU A 248 -19.03 2.94 20.16
CA GLU A 248 -18.22 4.14 20.03
C GLU A 248 -16.80 3.76 19.63
N LEU A 249 -16.07 4.75 19.13
CA LEU A 249 -14.64 4.65 18.84
C LEU A 249 -13.93 5.79 19.56
N GLY A 250 -13.01 5.45 20.46
CA GLY A 250 -12.25 6.46 21.22
C GLY A 250 -11.41 7.37 20.31
N PHE A 251 -11.01 8.54 20.81
CA PHE A 251 -10.16 9.46 20.04
C PHE A 251 -8.82 8.81 19.66
N HIS A 252 -8.45 8.95 18.40
CA HIS A 252 -7.21 8.43 17.83
C HIS A 252 -6.75 9.32 16.67
N VAL A 253 -5.59 8.97 16.10
CA VAL A 253 -5.08 9.50 14.84
C VAL A 253 -5.01 8.32 13.88
N ASP A 254 -5.45 8.54 12.64
CA ASP A 254 -5.33 7.53 11.59
C ASP A 254 -3.87 7.45 11.13
N ASP A 255 -3.41 6.23 10.85
CA ASP A 255 -2.09 5.98 10.24
C ASP A 255 -2.19 6.18 8.72
N SER A 256 -2.43 7.42 8.30
CA SER A 256 -2.55 7.82 6.89
C SER A 256 -2.33 9.33 6.73
N GLU A 257 -1.83 9.75 5.56
CA GLU A 257 -1.74 11.18 5.21
C GLU A 257 -3.13 11.81 4.98
N VAL A 258 -4.05 11.04 4.41
CA VAL A 258 -5.43 11.48 4.10
C VAL A 258 -6.40 10.33 4.33
N THR A 259 -7.40 10.55 5.20
CA THR A 259 -8.51 9.60 5.41
C THR A 259 -9.74 9.98 4.59
N LEU A 260 -10.32 9.00 3.88
CA LEU A 260 -11.63 9.11 3.26
C LEU A 260 -12.67 8.34 4.09
N ASN A 261 -13.56 9.05 4.77
CA ASN A 261 -14.66 8.45 5.52
C ASN A 261 -15.96 8.56 4.72
N VAL A 262 -16.63 7.43 4.48
CA VAL A 262 -17.87 7.38 3.70
C VAL A 262 -18.99 6.76 4.52
N CYS A 263 -20.07 7.53 4.70
CA CYS A 263 -21.29 7.00 5.29
C CYS A 263 -22.00 6.06 4.31
N LEU A 264 -22.07 4.76 4.66
CA LEU A 264 -22.78 3.74 3.87
C LEU A 264 -24.19 3.48 4.38
N GLY A 265 -24.44 3.71 5.68
CA GLY A 265 -25.74 3.47 6.32
C GLY A 265 -26.83 4.43 5.83
N ARG A 266 -28.09 3.98 5.91
CA ARG A 266 -29.25 4.78 5.49
C ARG A 266 -30.05 5.33 6.67
N GLU A 267 -30.32 4.48 7.65
CA GLU A 267 -31.22 4.79 8.77
C GLU A 267 -30.55 4.38 10.08
N PHE A 268 -30.09 5.38 10.83
CA PHE A 268 -29.55 5.21 12.18
C PHE A 268 -29.68 6.52 12.95
N SER A 269 -29.59 6.44 14.27
CA SER A 269 -29.47 7.59 15.16
C SER A 269 -28.08 7.60 15.80
N GLY A 270 -27.43 8.76 15.84
CA GLY A 270 -26.04 8.91 16.28
C GLY A 270 -25.07 8.90 15.09
N GLY A 271 -23.84 8.44 15.32
CA GLY A 271 -22.79 8.36 14.28
C GLY A 271 -22.06 9.68 14.05
N GLU A 272 -22.12 10.59 15.01
CA GLU A 272 -21.41 11.86 14.97
C GLU A 272 -19.89 11.65 14.96
N LEU A 273 -19.20 12.39 14.10
CA LEU A 273 -17.74 12.41 14.05
C LEU A 273 -17.21 13.65 14.75
N PHE A 274 -16.39 13.46 15.77
CA PHE A 274 -15.81 14.54 16.56
C PHE A 274 -14.36 14.77 16.19
N PHE A 275 -14.02 16.00 15.81
CA PHE A 275 -12.65 16.43 15.55
C PHE A 275 -12.11 17.26 16.70
N ARG A 276 -10.94 16.88 17.24
CA ARG A 276 -10.23 17.63 18.31
C ARG A 276 -9.10 18.53 17.78
N GLY A 277 -9.09 18.79 16.48
CA GLY A 277 -8.06 19.59 15.82
C GLY A 277 -6.82 18.80 15.43
N VAL A 278 -5.81 19.54 14.94
CA VAL A 278 -4.56 18.97 14.43
C VAL A 278 -3.52 18.89 15.55
N ARG A 279 -2.90 17.72 15.70
CA ARG A 279 -1.77 17.55 16.63
C ARG A 279 -0.50 18.08 16.01
N CYS A 280 0.29 18.85 16.76
CA CYS A 280 1.62 19.25 16.31
C CYS A 280 2.63 18.12 16.47
N ASP A 281 3.75 18.18 15.73
CA ASP A 281 4.79 17.15 15.72
C ASP A 281 5.31 16.76 17.11
N LYS A 282 5.32 17.71 18.06
CA LYS A 282 5.76 17.48 19.44
C LYS A 282 4.79 16.63 20.25
N HIS A 283 3.50 16.63 19.88
CA HIS A 283 2.41 16.03 20.65
C HIS A 283 1.63 14.97 19.86
N VAL A 284 2.09 14.59 18.66
CA VAL A 284 1.42 13.60 17.81
C VAL A 284 1.24 12.25 18.53
N ASN A 285 2.22 11.86 19.37
CA ASN A 285 2.26 10.60 20.11
C ASN A 285 1.92 10.72 21.61
N THR A 286 1.50 11.89 22.09
CA THR A 286 1.17 12.09 23.52
C THR A 286 -0.32 11.86 23.77
N GLU A 287 -0.75 11.69 25.03
CA GLU A 287 -2.18 11.68 25.33
C GLU A 287 -2.84 13.03 24.98
N THR A 288 -4.13 13.02 24.63
CA THR A 288 -4.87 14.27 24.39
C THR A 288 -5.03 15.01 25.71
N GLN A 289 -4.54 16.25 25.76
CA GLN A 289 -4.86 17.16 26.86
C GLN A 289 -6.08 18.00 26.46
N SER A 290 -7.02 18.15 27.40
CA SER A 290 -8.09 19.14 27.26
C SER A 290 -7.45 20.53 27.20
N GLU A 291 -7.90 21.40 26.28
CA GLU A 291 -7.53 22.80 26.37
C GLU A 291 -7.99 23.33 27.73
N VAL A 292 -7.05 23.84 28.52
CA VAL A 292 -7.37 24.60 29.73
C VAL A 292 -7.84 25.96 29.22
N CYS A 293 -9.17 26.18 29.18
CA CYS A 293 -9.75 27.50 28.97
C CYS A 293 -9.33 28.47 30.09
#